data_AF-A0A849T947-F1
#
_entry.id   AF-A0A849T947-F1
#
_cell.length_a   1.000
_cell.length_b   1.000
_cell.length_c   1.000
_cell.angle_alpha   90.00
_cell.angle_beta   90.00
_cell.angle_gamma   90.00
#
_symmetry.space_group_name_H-M   'P 1'
#
loop_
_entity.id
_entity.type
_entity.pdbx_description
1 polymer ?
#
loop_
_entity_poly.entity_id
_entity_poly.type
_entity_poly.pdbx_seq_one_letter_code
_entity_poly.pdbx_strand_id
1 'polypeptide(L)'
;MSDYTPEQITLSSMSEYIAAIDKLCKMAEHSLYLFEKNFDRLAFNSEARAITLRNFLLGNPAHKLHVLAHDTSHLTAHCPRMMDLLHQFSGNMSIRQTPKNLHHIATPFSVADDEHLVRRFHFDDAHGLFAIQDSANAHALKSRFMEMWASSHSAPSSTRLGL
;
A
#
# COMPACT_ATOMS: atom_id res chain seq x y z
N MET A 1 29.94 -10.75 9.22
CA MET A 1 28.76 -9.87 9.27
C MET A 1 29.00 -8.83 8.19
N SER A 2 28.36 -8.95 7.03
CA SER A 2 28.51 -7.93 5.99
C SER A 2 27.83 -6.65 6.49
N ASP A 3 28.55 -5.54 6.45
CA ASP A 3 27.99 -4.20 6.58
C ASP A 3 27.11 -3.92 5.36
N TYR A 4 25.91 -4.49 5.35
CA TYR A 4 24.92 -4.21 4.33
C TYR A 4 24.33 -2.82 4.61
N THR A 5 24.72 -1.85 3.78
CA THR A 5 24.11 -0.52 3.82
C THR A 5 22.86 -0.56 2.93
N PRO A 6 21.67 -0.23 3.46
CA PRO A 6 20.46 -0.20 2.64
C PRO A 6 20.60 0.77 1.48
N GLU A 7 20.23 0.34 0.28
CA GLU A 7 20.17 1.21 -0.89
C GLU A 7 18.97 2.16 -0.71
N GLN A 8 19.23 3.47 -0.67
CA GLN A 8 18.19 4.49 -0.54
C GLN A 8 18.19 5.40 -1.77
N ILE A 9 17.01 5.53 -2.37
CA ILE A 9 16.76 6.38 -3.53
C ILE A 9 15.84 7.51 -3.07
N THR A 10 16.29 8.76 -3.25
CA THR A 10 15.45 9.93 -2.98
C THR A 10 14.42 10.09 -4.09
N LEU A 11 13.18 10.42 -3.71
CA LEU A 11 12.08 10.69 -4.62
C LEU A 11 11.77 12.17 -4.55
N SER A 12 11.67 12.82 -5.71
CA SER A 12 11.47 14.27 -5.87
C SER A 12 10.20 14.61 -6.66
N SER A 13 9.54 13.61 -7.25
CA SER A 13 8.33 13.79 -8.06
C SER A 13 7.28 12.73 -7.82
N MET A 14 6.02 13.04 -8.12
CA MET A 14 4.92 12.07 -8.00
C MET A 14 5.11 10.88 -8.95
N SER A 15 5.69 11.09 -10.13
CA SER A 15 6.02 10.00 -11.06
C SER A 15 7.06 9.06 -10.49
N GLU A 16 8.10 9.58 -9.81
CA GLU A 16 9.10 8.75 -9.12
C GLU A 16 8.47 7.96 -7.97
N TYR A 17 7.57 8.57 -7.20
CA TYR A 17 6.85 7.86 -6.14
C TYR A 17 5.95 6.74 -6.67
N ILE A 18 5.20 6.99 -7.75
CA ILE A 18 4.36 5.98 -8.40
C ILE A 18 5.23 4.83 -8.93
N ALA A 19 6.36 5.14 -9.59
CA ALA A 19 7.29 4.15 -10.09
C ALA A 19 7.95 3.35 -8.95
N ALA A 20 8.24 3.98 -7.82
CA ALA A 20 8.77 3.31 -6.63
C ALA A 20 7.74 2.34 -6.02
N ILE A 21 6.45 2.71 -5.94
CA ILE A 21 5.38 1.79 -5.54
C ILE A 21 5.30 0.61 -6.52
N ASP A 22 5.38 0.85 -7.83
CA ASP A 22 5.34 -0.23 -8.82
C ASP A 22 6.55 -1.18 -8.68
N LYS A 23 7.73 -0.65 -8.39
CA LYS A 23 8.93 -1.46 -8.11
C LYS A 23 8.76 -2.25 -6.81
N LEU A 24 8.25 -1.62 -5.74
CA LEU A 24 7.96 -2.28 -4.47
C LEU A 24 6.98 -3.45 -4.64
N CYS A 25 5.87 -3.24 -5.37
CA CYS A 25 4.89 -4.29 -5.65
C CYS A 25 5.47 -5.49 -6.41
N LYS A 26 6.48 -5.27 -7.26
CA LYS A 26 7.17 -6.34 -8.01
C LYS A 26 8.19 -7.10 -7.17
N MET A 27 8.73 -6.46 -6.12
CA MET A 27 9.71 -7.06 -5.23
C MET A 27 9.07 -7.89 -4.12
N ALA A 28 7.75 -7.77 -3.92
CA ALA A 28 7.07 -8.48 -2.86
C ALA A 28 6.96 -9.99 -3.12
N GLU A 29 7.41 -10.78 -2.16
CA GLU A 29 7.42 -12.23 -2.16
C GLU A 29 6.53 -12.85 -1.08
N HIS A 30 6.08 -12.10 -0.06
CA HIS A 30 5.27 -12.61 1.04
C HIS A 30 4.13 -11.67 1.48
N SER A 31 4.39 -10.39 1.66
CA SER A 31 3.44 -9.45 2.23
C SER A 31 3.62 -8.03 1.70
N LEU A 32 2.49 -7.37 1.45
CA LEU A 32 2.41 -5.98 1.04
C LEU A 32 1.51 -5.21 2.00
N TYR A 33 2.01 -4.10 2.51
CA TYR A 33 1.28 -3.16 3.38
C TYR A 33 1.31 -1.80 2.73
N LEU A 34 0.15 -1.25 2.36
CA LEU A 34 0.04 0.02 1.62
C LEU A 34 -0.81 1.00 2.44
N PHE A 35 -0.26 2.15 2.81
CA PHE A 35 -0.98 3.20 3.51
C PHE A 35 -0.92 4.54 2.77
N GLU A 36 -2.10 5.11 2.48
CA GLU A 36 -2.24 6.40 1.80
C GLU A 36 -3.47 7.18 2.27
N LYS A 37 -3.59 8.45 1.89
CA LYS A 37 -4.77 9.27 2.23
C LYS A 37 -6.04 8.68 1.61
N ASN A 38 -6.03 8.51 0.30
CA ASN A 38 -7.18 8.01 -0.46
C ASN A 38 -6.81 7.26 -1.76
N PHE A 39 -5.52 7.05 -2.04
CA PHE A 39 -5.02 6.41 -3.27
C PHE A 39 -5.32 7.15 -4.58
N ASP A 40 -5.85 8.38 -4.54
CA ASP A 40 -6.11 9.18 -5.73
C ASP A 40 -4.80 9.53 -6.48
N ARG A 41 -4.86 9.54 -7.81
CA ARG A 41 -3.73 9.82 -8.73
C ARG A 41 -2.52 8.90 -8.59
N LEU A 42 -2.59 7.83 -7.81
CA LEU A 42 -1.48 6.91 -7.64
C LEU A 42 -1.46 5.77 -8.65
N ALA A 43 -2.41 5.71 -9.59
CA ALA A 43 -2.55 4.68 -10.62
C ALA A 43 -2.92 3.27 -10.11
N PHE A 44 -3.66 3.19 -8.99
CA PHE A 44 -4.14 1.92 -8.44
C PHE A 44 -5.21 1.21 -9.29
N ASN A 45 -5.88 1.94 -10.21
CA ASN A 45 -6.75 1.33 -11.22
C ASN A 45 -6.04 1.02 -12.55
N SER A 46 -4.71 1.16 -12.62
CA SER A 46 -3.97 0.82 -13.84
C SER A 46 -3.98 -0.69 -14.08
N GLU A 47 -3.99 -1.10 -15.35
CA GLU A 47 -3.92 -2.50 -15.73
C GLU A 47 -2.62 -3.15 -15.29
N ALA A 48 -1.49 -2.47 -15.49
CA ALA A 48 -0.17 -2.98 -15.13
C ALA A 48 -0.06 -3.31 -13.63
N ARG A 49 -0.57 -2.43 -12.76
CA ARG A 49 -0.54 -2.69 -11.32
C ARG A 49 -1.52 -3.79 -10.92
N ALA A 50 -2.72 -3.80 -11.50
CA ALA A 50 -3.69 -4.87 -11.24
C ALA A 50 -3.13 -6.25 -11.59
N ILE A 51 -2.45 -6.38 -12.74
CA ILE A 51 -1.77 -7.63 -13.14
C ILE A 51 -0.66 -8.00 -12.14
N THR A 52 0.16 -7.02 -11.74
CA THR A 52 1.25 -7.24 -10.78
C THR A 52 0.71 -7.76 -9.43
N LEU A 53 -0.28 -7.08 -8.86
CA LEU A 53 -0.89 -7.47 -7.59
C LEU A 53 -1.63 -8.81 -7.70
N ARG A 54 -2.29 -9.08 -8.83
CA ARG A 54 -2.92 -10.38 -9.09
C ARG A 54 -1.89 -11.51 -9.08
N ASN A 55 -0.78 -11.33 -9.80
CA ASN A 55 0.27 -12.34 -9.89
C ASN A 55 0.92 -12.58 -8.52
N PHE A 56 1.15 -11.51 -7.75
CA PHE A 56 1.58 -11.62 -6.36
C PHE A 56 0.60 -12.47 -5.53
N LEU A 57 -0.70 -12.16 -5.54
CA LEU A 57 -1.72 -12.88 -4.78
C LEU A 57 -1.90 -14.34 -5.23
N LEU A 58 -1.70 -14.64 -6.52
CA LEU A 58 -1.75 -16.00 -7.07
C LEU A 58 -0.49 -16.82 -6.76
N GLY A 59 0.65 -16.17 -6.54
CA GLY A 59 1.94 -16.85 -6.36
C GLY A 59 1.96 -17.82 -5.17
N ASN A 60 1.25 -17.49 -4.09
CA ASN A 60 1.11 -18.36 -2.93
C ASN A 60 -0.12 -17.99 -2.09
N PRO A 61 -0.93 -18.96 -1.61
CA PRO A 61 -2.03 -18.72 -0.68
C PRO A 61 -1.62 -18.08 0.66
N ALA A 62 -0.33 -18.09 1.02
CA ALA A 62 0.18 -17.39 2.19
C ALA A 62 0.37 -15.88 1.96
N HIS A 63 0.46 -15.42 0.71
CA HIS A 63 0.72 -14.01 0.42
C HIS A 63 -0.41 -13.11 0.91
N LYS A 64 -0.04 -11.94 1.48
CA LYS A 64 -1.01 -10.99 2.03
C LYS A 64 -0.85 -9.59 1.45
N LEU A 65 -1.97 -8.95 1.12
CA LEU A 65 -2.04 -7.55 0.70
C LEU A 65 -2.99 -6.78 1.62
N HIS A 66 -2.44 -5.88 2.41
CA HIS A 66 -3.20 -5.02 3.31
C HIS A 66 -3.15 -3.57 2.83
N VAL A 67 -4.31 -3.01 2.55
CA VAL A 67 -4.47 -1.64 2.05
C VAL A 67 -5.21 -0.82 3.10
N LEU A 68 -4.61 0.29 3.52
CA LEU A 68 -5.16 1.17 4.53
C LEU A 68 -5.28 2.59 3.98
N ALA A 69 -6.47 3.19 4.11
CA ALA A 69 -6.72 4.57 3.68
C ALA A 69 -7.33 5.41 4.80
N HIS A 70 -7.11 6.73 4.78
CA HIS A 70 -7.97 7.65 5.55
C HIS A 70 -9.37 7.76 4.94
N ASP A 71 -9.46 7.71 3.62
CA ASP A 71 -10.72 7.69 2.88
C ASP A 71 -10.66 6.65 1.75
N THR A 72 -11.52 5.64 1.84
CA THR A 72 -11.58 4.55 0.86
C THR A 72 -12.43 4.87 -0.36
N SER A 73 -13.11 6.03 -0.38
CA SER A 73 -14.12 6.37 -1.38
C SER A 73 -13.58 6.37 -2.81
N HIS A 74 -12.32 6.82 -3.02
CA HIS A 74 -11.71 6.79 -4.35
C HIS A 74 -11.44 5.35 -4.84
N LEU A 75 -11.01 4.45 -3.95
CA LEU A 75 -10.82 3.03 -4.29
C LEU A 75 -12.16 2.40 -4.71
N THR A 76 -13.22 2.62 -3.93
CA THR A 76 -14.54 2.03 -4.21
C THR A 76 -15.21 2.61 -5.47
N ALA A 77 -15.03 3.91 -5.73
CA ALA A 77 -15.72 4.59 -6.83
C ALA A 77 -14.95 4.55 -8.15
N HIS A 78 -13.61 4.58 -8.12
CA HIS A 78 -12.77 4.80 -9.30
C HIS A 78 -11.74 3.70 -9.56
N CYS A 79 -11.63 2.71 -8.67
CA CYS A 79 -10.67 1.60 -8.83
C CYS A 79 -11.35 0.23 -8.94
N PRO A 80 -12.22 -0.02 -9.95
CA PRO A 80 -12.89 -1.30 -10.12
C PRO A 80 -11.91 -2.49 -10.15
N ARG A 81 -10.70 -2.35 -10.74
CA ARG A 81 -9.71 -3.44 -10.74
C ARG A 81 -9.22 -3.81 -9.34
N MET A 82 -9.13 -2.84 -8.43
CA MET A 82 -8.78 -3.11 -7.02
C MET A 82 -9.93 -3.79 -6.30
N MET A 83 -11.17 -3.39 -6.59
CA MET A 83 -12.36 -4.03 -6.02
C MET A 83 -12.52 -5.47 -6.53
N ASP A 84 -12.26 -5.71 -7.82
CA ASP A 84 -12.25 -7.05 -8.40
C ASP A 84 -11.20 -7.96 -7.73
N LEU A 85 -10.00 -7.43 -7.44
CA LEU A 85 -8.97 -8.16 -6.68
C LEU A 85 -9.43 -8.45 -5.25
N LEU A 86 -10.00 -7.46 -4.56
CA LEU A 86 -10.51 -7.64 -3.20
C LEU A 86 -11.59 -8.73 -3.15
N HIS A 87 -12.49 -8.76 -4.13
CA HIS A 87 -13.54 -9.77 -4.22
C HIS A 87 -12.97 -11.17 -4.49
N GLN A 88 -12.01 -11.28 -5.41
CA GLN A 88 -11.40 -12.55 -5.79
C GLN A 88 -10.48 -13.13 -4.71
N PHE A 89 -9.78 -12.27 -3.96
CA PHE A 89 -8.75 -12.66 -3.01
C PHE A 89 -9.11 -12.23 -1.57
N SER A 90 -10.38 -12.27 -1.18
CA SER A 90 -10.84 -11.77 0.13
C SER A 90 -10.19 -12.43 1.36
N GLY A 91 -9.61 -13.63 1.23
CA GLY A 91 -8.81 -14.29 2.29
C GLY A 91 -7.35 -13.81 2.38
N ASN A 92 -6.87 -13.11 1.35
CA ASN A 92 -5.47 -12.71 1.18
C ASN A 92 -5.29 -11.19 1.03
N MET A 93 -6.34 -10.49 0.64
CA MET A 93 -6.38 -9.06 0.44
C MET A 93 -7.42 -8.42 1.36
N SER A 94 -7.12 -7.25 1.91
CA SER A 94 -8.07 -6.49 2.70
C SER A 94 -7.86 -4.99 2.49
N ILE A 95 -8.96 -4.24 2.43
CA ILE A 95 -8.97 -2.77 2.39
C ILE A 95 -9.67 -2.25 3.66
N ARG A 96 -9.01 -1.37 4.41
CA ARG A 96 -9.57 -0.77 5.62
C ARG A 96 -9.49 0.76 5.59
N GLN A 97 -10.42 1.38 6.29
CA GLN A 97 -10.44 2.81 6.54
C GLN A 97 -10.05 3.11 7.97
N THR A 98 -9.11 4.04 8.15
CA THR A 98 -8.73 4.50 9.49
C THR A 98 -9.84 5.34 10.13
N PRO A 99 -9.98 5.29 11.46
CA PRO A 99 -10.84 6.22 12.19
C PRO A 99 -10.28 7.66 12.17
N LYS A 100 -11.17 8.64 12.37
CA LYS A 100 -10.85 10.07 12.33
C LYS A 100 -9.71 10.49 13.27
N ASN A 101 -9.57 9.83 14.42
CA ASN A 101 -8.49 10.12 15.38
C ASN A 101 -7.09 9.79 14.82
N LEU A 102 -6.96 8.98 13.77
CA LEU A 102 -5.69 8.70 13.10
C LEU A 102 -5.39 9.62 11.92
N HIS A 103 -6.28 10.54 11.55
CA HIS A 103 -6.08 11.43 10.39
C HIS A 103 -4.96 12.47 10.58
N HIS A 104 -4.39 12.57 11.78
CA HIS A 104 -3.19 13.34 12.04
C HIS A 104 -1.92 12.70 11.44
N ILE A 105 -1.98 11.42 11.05
CA ILE A 105 -0.86 10.70 10.43
C ILE A 105 -0.78 11.08 8.96
N ALA A 106 0.04 12.09 8.64
CA ALA A 106 0.10 12.65 7.30
C ALA A 106 1.18 12.06 6.37
N THR A 107 1.96 11.09 6.87
CA THR A 107 3.08 10.48 6.14
C THR A 107 2.66 9.14 5.51
N PRO A 108 2.39 9.06 4.20
CA PRO A 108 2.08 7.80 3.55
C PRO A 108 3.32 6.91 3.45
N PHE A 109 3.11 5.60 3.50
CA PHE A 109 4.17 4.63 3.32
C PHE A 109 3.65 3.29 2.83
N SER A 110 4.54 2.50 2.25
CA SER A 110 4.29 1.14 1.80
C SER A 110 5.48 0.26 2.14
N VAL A 111 5.22 -0.98 2.53
CA VAL A 111 6.24 -1.96 2.95
C VAL A 111 6.01 -3.27 2.20
N ALA A 112 7.11 -3.88 1.74
CA ALA A 112 7.14 -5.25 1.22
C ALA A 112 8.09 -6.11 2.09
N ASP A 113 7.59 -7.26 2.52
CA ASP A 113 8.34 -8.36 3.17
C ASP A 113 9.21 -7.98 4.36
N ASP A 114 8.89 -6.89 5.04
CA ASP A 114 9.67 -6.35 6.16
C ASP A 114 11.11 -5.98 5.78
N GLU A 115 11.38 -5.79 4.48
CA GLU A 115 12.70 -5.50 3.93
C GLU A 115 12.75 -4.24 3.06
N HIS A 116 11.67 -3.97 2.31
CA HIS A 116 11.63 -2.86 1.37
C HIS A 116 10.54 -1.88 1.77
N LEU A 117 10.79 -0.59 1.56
CA LEU A 117 9.79 0.44 1.88
C LEU A 117 9.84 1.63 0.93
N VAL A 118 8.67 2.19 0.64
CA VAL A 118 8.52 3.48 -0.02
C VAL A 118 7.76 4.40 0.94
N ARG A 119 8.16 5.66 1.10
CA ARG A 119 7.40 6.64 1.89
C ARG A 119 7.52 8.04 1.33
N ARG A 120 6.52 8.89 1.60
CA ARG A 120 6.61 10.35 1.44
C ARG A 120 6.56 11.04 2.79
N PHE A 121 7.05 12.27 2.85
CA PHE A 121 7.08 13.05 4.10
C PHE A 121 5.75 13.75 4.41
N HIS A 122 4.86 13.88 3.42
CA HIS A 122 3.50 14.38 3.60
C HIS A 122 2.61 13.92 2.43
N PHE A 123 1.28 13.82 2.61
CA PHE A 123 0.37 13.50 1.52
C PHE A 123 0.41 14.51 0.37
N ASP A 124 0.63 15.78 0.71
CA ASP A 124 0.64 16.92 -0.22
C ASP A 124 2.03 17.18 -0.82
N ASP A 125 3.05 16.40 -0.44
CA ASP A 125 4.41 16.51 -0.96
C ASP A 125 4.78 15.25 -1.76
N ALA A 126 5.51 15.43 -2.86
CA ALA A 126 6.07 14.33 -3.63
C ALA A 126 7.39 13.81 -3.03
N HIS A 127 8.07 14.60 -2.19
CA HIS A 127 9.35 14.22 -1.62
C HIS A 127 9.23 13.00 -0.71
N GLY A 128 10.15 12.07 -0.92
CA GLY A 128 10.13 10.80 -0.24
C GLY A 128 11.41 10.01 -0.43
N LEU A 129 11.33 8.75 -0.04
CA LEU A 129 12.43 7.81 -0.23
C LEU A 129 11.89 6.42 -0.56
N PHE A 130 12.67 5.69 -1.33
CA PHE A 130 12.54 4.26 -1.54
C PHE A 130 13.79 3.58 -0.99
N ALA A 131 13.64 2.68 -0.03
CA ALA A 131 14.73 1.93 0.56
C ALA A 131 14.58 0.43 0.26
N ILE A 132 15.69 -0.20 -0.10
CA ILE A 132 15.79 -1.62 -0.43
C ILE A 132 16.65 -2.30 0.65
N GLN A 133 16.14 -3.41 1.20
CA GLN A 133 16.80 -4.22 2.24
C GLN A 133 17.13 -3.37 3.49
N ASP A 134 16.23 -2.46 3.83
CA ASP A 134 16.23 -1.65 5.05
C ASP A 134 15.24 -2.26 6.07
N SER A 135 15.59 -3.46 6.55
CA SER A 135 14.69 -4.26 7.39
C SER A 135 14.33 -3.56 8.71
N ALA A 136 15.26 -2.78 9.27
CA ALA A 136 15.03 -2.03 10.49
C ALA A 136 13.89 -0.99 10.30
N ASN A 137 13.94 -0.17 9.25
CA ASN A 137 12.91 0.82 8.99
C ASN A 137 11.61 0.17 8.45
N ALA A 138 11.71 -0.87 7.63
CA ALA A 138 10.55 -1.60 7.12
C ALA A 138 9.76 -2.26 8.26
N HIS A 139 10.44 -2.90 9.23
CA HIS A 139 9.81 -3.48 10.42
C HIS A 139 9.13 -2.41 11.29
N ALA A 140 9.78 -1.25 11.50
CA ALA A 140 9.19 -0.15 12.26
C ALA A 140 7.91 0.39 11.58
N LEU A 141 7.93 0.57 10.26
CA LEU A 141 6.76 1.02 9.50
C LEU A 141 5.64 -0.02 9.47
N LYS A 142 5.97 -1.30 9.32
CA LYS A 142 4.96 -2.36 9.45
C LYS A 142 4.33 -2.40 10.83
N SER A 143 5.12 -2.26 11.90
CA SER A 143 4.60 -2.23 13.27
C SER A 143 3.58 -1.10 13.43
N ARG A 144 3.94 0.11 12.97
CA ARG A 144 3.03 1.26 12.92
C ARG A 144 1.77 0.98 12.07
N PHE A 145 1.93 0.34 10.91
CA PHE A 145 0.80 -0.05 10.07
C PHE A 145 -0.16 -0.96 10.84
N MET A 146 0.36 -1.98 11.54
CA MET A 146 -0.45 -2.95 12.27
C MET A 146 -1.19 -2.31 13.45
N GLU A 147 -0.59 -1.34 14.14
CA GLU A 147 -1.26 -0.53 15.16
C GLU A 147 -2.45 0.25 14.58
N MET A 148 -2.24 0.94 13.45
CA MET A 148 -3.30 1.67 12.75
C MET A 148 -4.38 0.70 12.26
N TRP A 149 -3.97 -0.45 11.71
CA TRP A 149 -4.84 -1.49 11.16
C TRP A 149 -5.78 -2.09 12.20
N ALA A 150 -5.29 -2.33 13.42
CA ALA A 150 -6.07 -2.87 14.54
C ALA A 150 -7.21 -1.93 14.96
N SER A 151 -7.01 -0.62 14.81
CA SER A 151 -8.01 0.42 15.12
C SER A 151 -8.95 0.74 13.93
N SER A 152 -8.71 0.12 12.77
CA SER A 152 -9.37 0.45 11.51
C SER A 152 -10.46 -0.54 11.14
N HIS A 153 -11.45 -0.07 10.38
CA HIS A 153 -12.63 -0.85 10.01
C HIS A 153 -12.57 -1.21 8.51
N SER A 154 -13.16 -2.34 8.13
CA SER A 154 -13.27 -2.72 6.72
C SER A 154 -13.98 -1.63 5.92
N ALA A 155 -13.49 -1.35 4.72
CA ALA A 155 -14.17 -0.43 3.81
C ALA A 155 -15.60 -0.93 3.56
N PRO A 156 -16.63 -0.06 3.59
CA PRO A 156 -17.97 -0.47 3.23
C PRO A 156 -17.95 -1.01 1.79
N SER A 157 -18.48 -2.23 1.60
CA SER A 157 -18.73 -2.73 0.25
C SER A 157 -19.69 -1.76 -0.41
N SER A 158 -19.30 -1.18 -1.55
CA SER A 158 -20.21 -0.36 -2.33
C SER A 158 -21.26 -1.30 -2.93
N THR A 159 -22.29 -1.62 -2.16
CA THR A 159 -23.52 -2.14 -2.75
C THR A 159 -24.03 -1.01 -3.63
N ARG A 160 -23.85 -1.12 -4.95
CA ARG A 160 -24.59 -0.27 -5.88
C ARG A 160 -26.05 -0.57 -5.62
N LEU A 161 -26.71 0.31 -4.85
CA LEU A 161 -28.16 0.33 -4.78
C LEU A 161 -28.61 0.66 -6.21
N GLY A 162 -29.15 -0.35 -6.89
CA GLY A 162 -29.65 -0.20 -8.25
C GLY A 162 -30.77 0.84 -8.27
N LEU A 163 -30.67 1.76 -9.23
CA LEU A 163 -31.80 2.49 -9.80
C LEU A 163 -31.87 2.08 -11.27
#